data_AF-A0A9P8FGF4-F1
#
_entry.id   AF-A0A9P8FGF4-F1
#
_cell.length_a   1.000
_cell.length_b   1.000
_cell.length_c   1.000
_cell.angle_alpha   90.00
_cell.angle_beta   90.00
_cell.angle_gamma   90.00
#
_symmetry.space_group_name_H-M   'P 1'
#
loop_
_entity.id
_entity.type
_entity.pdbx_description
1 polymer ?
#
loop_
_entity_poly.entity_id
_entity_poly.type
_entity_poly.pdbx_seq_one_letter_code
_entity_poly.pdbx_strand_id
1 'polypeptide(L)'
;MHSLPVFLSFVTSLAAAAGLTDASLTNYINSLELDYSFNPVKEAYWTNLPHHRRTPFALSPDGSRAFLAYLDDSETDVHIQRVDPKTFAAVGNAVTVKGGKEAGGLVAHNDGFALLTNEALPSGTANAPAGSTPVPVLYRYTEGEQTFRTFLGGPGVHESDGLSASPDLNGDLVYSEQAGLYGAYFVVTDYSGWAEGHFGDSVQYVSTNGSLKTLPESSAWGCSHNTGIAFEAADAVPFASICAEDQGDIWLNTNNRGMDLSGVKISNENTTNGAGGESMGGMSGSYSNLARFQGEDSYIFSWVSRGAVDLYENTWMGKGYVSSYNRTNGR
;
A
#
# COMPACT_ATOMS: atom_id res chain seq x y z
N MET A 1 -47.79 19.93 -10.14
CA MET A 1 -46.72 18.91 -10.04
C MET A 1 -45.88 19.25 -8.83
N HIS A 2 -45.90 18.36 -7.83
CA HIS A 2 -45.20 18.54 -6.57
C HIS A 2 -43.73 18.15 -6.74
N SER A 3 -42.83 19.08 -6.43
CA SER A 3 -41.40 18.87 -6.30
C SER A 3 -41.05 18.81 -4.82
N LEU A 4 -40.62 17.63 -4.37
CA LEU A 4 -39.80 17.41 -3.16
C LEU A 4 -39.18 15.99 -3.28
N PRO A 5 -37.99 15.67 -2.75
CA PRO A 5 -36.99 16.53 -2.10
C PRO A 5 -35.53 16.32 -2.60
N VAL A 6 -34.80 17.43 -2.78
CA VAL A 6 -33.31 17.48 -2.82
C VAL A 6 -32.74 17.62 -1.38
N PHE A 7 -33.51 17.22 -0.36
CA PHE A 7 -33.19 17.42 1.05
C PHE A 7 -32.61 16.18 1.75
N LEU A 8 -32.32 15.08 1.03
CA LEU A 8 -31.85 13.83 1.65
C LEU A 8 -30.34 13.59 1.56
N SER A 9 -29.58 14.40 0.81
CA SER A 9 -28.12 14.20 0.65
C SER A 9 -27.24 14.99 1.62
N PHE A 10 -27.80 15.86 2.46
CA PHE A 10 -27.04 16.60 3.48
C PHE A 10 -27.15 16.02 4.89
N VAL A 11 -28.09 15.10 5.14
CA VAL A 11 -28.33 14.56 6.49
C VAL A 11 -27.38 13.39 6.81
N THR A 12 -26.89 12.67 5.81
CA THR A 12 -25.95 11.55 6.00
C THR A 12 -24.53 12.02 6.28
N SER A 13 -24.10 13.19 5.78
CA SER A 13 -22.79 13.77 6.09
C SER A 13 -22.70 14.39 7.48
N LEU A 14 -23.81 14.93 8.01
CA LEU A 14 -23.86 15.41 9.41
C LEU A 14 -23.87 14.26 10.43
N ALA A 15 -24.45 13.11 10.11
CA ALA A 15 -24.48 11.97 11.03
C ALA A 15 -23.08 11.35 11.25
N ALA A 16 -22.20 11.39 10.25
CA ALA A 16 -20.81 10.97 10.38
C ALA A 16 -19.96 11.97 11.20
N ALA A 17 -20.26 13.26 11.12
CA ALA A 17 -19.56 14.31 11.89
C ALA A 17 -20.11 14.48 13.33
N ALA A 18 -21.36 14.09 13.59
CA ALA A 18 -21.98 14.23 14.91
C ALA A 18 -21.39 13.30 16.00
N GLY A 19 -20.55 12.33 15.63
CA GLY A 19 -19.82 11.47 16.58
C GLY A 19 -18.48 12.02 17.06
N LEU A 20 -17.97 13.10 16.45
CA LEU A 20 -16.64 13.65 16.72
C LEU A 20 -16.75 15.09 17.25
N THR A 21 -16.94 15.19 18.56
CA THR A 21 -16.68 16.39 19.38
C THR A 21 -15.20 16.48 19.80
N ASP A 22 -14.73 17.66 20.21
CA ASP A 22 -13.41 17.83 20.84
C ASP A 22 -13.25 16.98 22.13
N ALA A 23 -14.36 16.62 22.79
CA ALA A 23 -14.34 15.71 23.94
C ALA A 23 -14.23 14.22 23.54
N SER A 24 -14.50 13.88 22.28
CA SER A 24 -14.34 12.53 21.73
C SER A 24 -13.01 12.32 21.01
N LEU A 25 -12.20 13.37 20.88
CA LEU A 25 -10.82 13.29 20.38
C LEU A 25 -9.89 13.88 21.43
N THR A 26 -9.29 13.02 22.26
CA THR A 26 -8.22 13.47 23.13
C THR A 26 -6.94 13.57 22.32
N ASN A 27 -6.56 14.78 21.93
CA ASN A 27 -5.29 15.05 21.26
C ASN A 27 -4.18 15.14 22.31
N TYR A 28 -3.31 14.15 22.34
CA TYR A 28 -2.01 14.29 22.98
C TYR A 28 -0.98 14.57 21.88
N ILE A 29 -0.18 15.63 22.03
CA ILE A 29 1.06 15.76 21.25
C ILE A 29 2.01 14.71 21.81
N ASN A 30 1.87 13.49 21.32
CA ASN A 30 2.76 12.42 21.66
C ASN A 30 3.84 12.38 20.57
N SER A 31 5.08 12.70 20.95
CA SER A 31 6.23 12.63 20.06
C SER A 31 7.09 11.42 20.41
N LEU A 32 7.62 10.75 19.40
CA LEU A 32 8.63 9.73 19.54
C LEU A 32 9.98 10.30 19.08
N GLU A 33 10.98 10.27 19.95
CA GLU A 33 12.37 10.48 19.55
C GLU A 33 12.87 9.19 18.87
N LEU A 34 13.40 9.31 17.67
CA LEU A 34 13.91 8.18 16.89
C LEU A 34 15.40 7.98 17.18
N ASP A 35 15.81 6.72 17.41
CA ASP A 35 17.21 6.35 17.60
C ASP A 35 18.05 6.56 16.33
N TYR A 36 17.38 6.61 15.17
CA TYR A 36 17.99 6.75 13.85
C TYR A 36 17.35 7.95 13.14
N SER A 37 18.19 8.76 12.48
CA SER A 37 17.73 9.95 11.76
C SER A 37 16.77 9.57 10.63
N PHE A 38 15.75 10.39 10.42
CA PHE A 38 14.69 10.15 9.44
C PHE A 38 14.40 11.40 8.60
N ASN A 39 14.31 11.19 7.30
CA ASN A 39 14.11 12.19 6.28
C ASN A 39 12.71 11.94 5.75
N PRO A 40 11.76 12.82 6.08
CA PRO A 40 10.37 12.61 5.70
C PRO A 40 10.14 12.73 4.20
N VAL A 41 11.13 13.11 3.40
CA VAL A 41 11.00 13.34 1.96
C VAL A 41 12.01 12.49 1.19
N LYS A 42 11.58 11.82 0.13
CA LYS A 42 12.48 11.28 -0.91
C LYS A 42 11.98 11.72 -2.29
N GLU A 43 12.84 11.65 -3.29
CA GLU A 43 12.45 11.90 -4.68
C GLU A 43 11.83 10.65 -5.30
N ALA A 44 10.74 10.80 -6.06
CA ALA A 44 10.13 9.68 -6.77
C ALA A 44 11.08 9.19 -7.85
N TYR A 45 11.32 7.87 -7.91
CA TYR A 45 12.32 7.28 -8.79
C TYR A 45 12.19 7.72 -10.26
N TRP A 46 10.96 7.92 -10.73
CA TRP A 46 10.68 8.25 -12.12
C TRP A 46 10.70 9.75 -12.44
N THR A 47 10.16 10.59 -11.55
CA THR A 47 9.92 12.02 -11.84
C THR A 47 10.90 12.96 -11.15
N ASN A 48 11.67 12.46 -10.19
CA ASN A 48 12.47 13.24 -9.23
C ASN A 48 11.66 14.26 -8.42
N LEU A 49 10.33 14.17 -8.43
CA LEU A 49 9.51 15.05 -7.61
C LEU A 49 9.56 14.61 -6.14
N PRO A 50 9.61 15.55 -5.19
CA PRO A 50 9.61 15.21 -3.78
C PRO A 50 8.27 14.56 -3.38
N HIS A 51 8.35 13.49 -2.60
CA HIS A 51 7.21 12.84 -1.96
C HIS A 51 7.57 12.43 -0.54
N HIS A 52 6.57 12.20 0.30
CA HIS A 52 6.83 11.83 1.68
C HIS A 52 7.29 10.36 1.79
N ARG A 53 8.16 10.04 2.75
CA ARG A 53 8.47 8.64 3.07
C ARG A 53 7.35 8.03 3.89
N ARG A 54 7.08 6.75 3.65
CA ARG A 54 6.13 5.98 4.46
C ARG A 54 6.70 5.73 5.85
N THR A 55 5.84 5.90 6.84
CA THR A 55 6.09 5.47 8.22
C THR A 55 4.90 4.66 8.74
N PRO A 56 4.72 3.40 8.29
CA PRO A 56 3.58 2.60 8.69
C PRO A 56 3.51 2.45 10.21
N PHE A 57 2.31 2.56 10.75
CA PHE A 57 2.03 2.33 12.16
C PHE A 57 0.90 1.32 12.30
N ALA A 58 1.04 0.39 13.24
CA ALA A 58 0.06 -0.64 13.46
C ALA A 58 -0.15 -0.90 14.95
N LEU A 59 -1.40 -1.14 15.32
CA LEU A 59 -1.84 -1.52 16.67
C LEU A 59 -2.20 -3.01 16.69
N SER A 60 -1.77 -3.74 17.71
CA SER A 60 -2.09 -5.15 17.88
C SER A 60 -3.60 -5.36 18.09
N PRO A 61 -4.14 -6.54 17.74
CA PRO A 61 -5.57 -6.83 17.91
C PRO A 61 -6.12 -6.60 19.33
N ASP A 62 -5.31 -6.86 20.36
CA ASP A 62 -5.69 -6.62 21.76
C ASP A 62 -5.47 -5.17 22.25
N GLY A 63 -4.93 -4.30 21.38
CA GLY A 63 -4.61 -2.91 21.68
C GLY A 63 -3.44 -2.70 22.65
N SER A 64 -2.70 -3.76 22.99
CA SER A 64 -1.63 -3.70 24.01
C SER A 64 -0.24 -3.36 23.46
N ARG A 65 -0.03 -3.52 22.14
CA ARG A 65 1.25 -3.23 21.48
C ARG A 65 1.00 -2.38 20.24
N ALA A 66 1.85 -1.40 20.01
CA ALA A 66 1.87 -0.67 18.76
C ALA A 66 3.31 -0.60 18.22
N PHE A 67 3.44 -0.48 16.92
CA PHE A 67 4.72 -0.45 16.22
C PHE A 67 4.72 0.64 15.17
N LEU A 68 5.84 1.35 15.04
CA LEU A 68 6.13 2.30 13.98
C LEU A 68 7.31 1.78 13.16
N ALA A 69 7.15 1.67 11.85
CA ALA A 69 8.23 1.34 10.93
C ALA A 69 8.70 2.59 10.18
N TYR A 70 10.01 2.75 9.97
CA TYR A 70 10.58 3.84 9.19
C TYR A 70 11.93 3.45 8.59
N LEU A 71 12.23 3.98 7.40
CA LEU A 71 13.54 3.89 6.75
C LEU A 71 14.42 5.03 7.23
N ASP A 72 15.62 4.74 7.73
CA ASP A 72 16.53 5.80 8.18
C ASP A 72 17.10 6.64 7.02
N ASP A 73 17.80 7.72 7.39
CA ASP A 73 18.46 8.64 6.46
C ASP A 73 19.63 8.04 5.68
N SER A 74 20.11 6.88 6.11
CA SER A 74 21.11 6.15 5.33
C SER A 74 20.50 5.50 4.09
N GLU A 75 19.17 5.32 4.07
CA GLU A 75 18.44 4.61 3.02
C GLU A 75 18.88 3.15 2.89
N THR A 76 19.41 2.56 3.96
CA THR A 76 19.90 1.18 3.94
C THR A 76 19.16 0.25 4.87
N ASP A 77 18.57 0.76 5.95
CA ASP A 77 17.97 -0.06 6.99
C ASP A 77 16.57 0.46 7.38
N VAL A 78 15.63 -0.47 7.57
CA VAL A 78 14.30 -0.18 8.11
C VAL A 78 14.28 -0.52 9.59
N HIS A 79 13.81 0.41 10.40
CA HIS A 79 13.68 0.27 11.85
C HIS A 79 12.22 0.16 12.24
N ILE A 80 11.94 -0.70 13.22
CA ILE A 80 10.62 -0.92 13.77
C ILE A 80 10.68 -0.66 15.28
N GLN A 81 10.14 0.48 15.69
CA GLN A 81 10.07 0.88 17.09
C GLN A 81 8.73 0.43 17.67
N ARG A 82 8.77 -0.39 18.71
CA ARG A 82 7.59 -0.63 19.55
C ARG A 82 7.31 0.63 20.36
N VAL A 83 6.05 1.04 20.42
CA VAL A 83 5.60 2.17 21.24
C VAL A 83 4.47 1.77 22.16
N ASP A 84 4.34 2.49 23.26
CA ASP A 84 3.19 2.39 24.16
C ASP A 84 1.96 3.02 23.47
N PRO A 85 0.84 2.29 23.27
CA PRO A 85 -0.31 2.83 22.54
C PRO A 85 -1.00 4.03 23.21
N LYS A 86 -0.74 4.30 24.49
CA LYS A 86 -1.36 5.41 25.23
C LYS A 86 -0.48 6.65 25.26
N THR A 87 0.83 6.47 25.36
CA THR A 87 1.80 7.57 25.53
C THR A 87 2.67 7.79 24.29
N PHE A 88 2.68 6.84 23.34
CA PHE A 88 3.57 6.77 22.19
C PHE A 88 5.08 6.71 22.53
N ALA A 89 5.43 6.55 23.82
CA ALA A 89 6.80 6.41 24.24
C ALA A 89 7.41 5.11 23.69
N ALA A 90 8.70 5.14 23.34
CA ALA A 90 9.45 3.97 22.94
C ALA A 90 9.41 2.87 24.02
N VAL A 91 9.20 1.63 23.60
CA VAL A 91 9.25 0.43 24.46
C VAL A 91 10.37 -0.47 23.99
N GLY A 92 11.49 -0.45 24.69
CA GLY A 92 12.70 -1.20 24.31
C GLY A 92 13.37 -0.64 23.05
N ASN A 93 14.36 -1.37 22.56
CA ASN A 93 15.12 -0.98 21.36
C ASN A 93 14.33 -1.26 20.08
N ALA A 94 14.54 -0.45 19.05
CA ALA A 94 14.05 -0.74 17.71
C ALA A 94 14.63 -2.05 17.17
N VAL A 95 13.81 -2.79 16.42
CA VAL A 95 14.28 -3.91 15.58
C VAL A 95 14.76 -3.33 14.25
N THR A 96 15.95 -3.74 13.80
CA THR A 96 16.51 -3.31 12.51
C THR A 96 16.46 -4.44 11.49
N VAL A 97 15.75 -4.19 10.39
CA VAL A 97 15.79 -5.01 9.18
C VAL A 97 16.85 -4.45 8.25
N LYS A 98 18.01 -5.10 8.25
CA LYS A 98 19.18 -4.64 7.48
C LYS A 98 18.98 -4.80 5.99
N GLY A 99 19.35 -3.80 5.22
CA GLY A 99 19.23 -3.81 3.76
C GLY A 99 17.82 -3.48 3.24
N GLY A 100 16.85 -3.28 4.14
CA GLY A 100 15.50 -2.83 3.80
C GLY A 100 15.55 -1.42 3.21
N LYS A 101 14.89 -1.22 2.08
CA LYS A 101 14.94 0.03 1.33
C LYS A 101 13.70 0.89 1.48
N GLU A 102 12.61 0.36 2.03
CA GLU A 102 11.37 1.08 2.36
C GLU A 102 10.51 0.34 3.39
N ALA A 103 9.72 1.08 4.16
CA ALA A 103 8.66 0.51 5.00
C ALA A 103 7.33 0.52 4.24
N GLY A 104 7.10 -0.50 3.41
CA GLY A 104 5.94 -0.58 2.50
C GLY A 104 4.62 -0.95 3.17
N GLY A 105 4.66 -1.58 4.35
CA GLY A 105 3.47 -1.94 5.12
C GLY A 105 3.80 -2.64 6.43
N LEU A 106 2.90 -2.55 7.42
CA LEU A 106 3.13 -3.08 8.76
C LEU A 106 1.84 -3.65 9.34
N VAL A 107 1.91 -4.87 9.87
CA VAL A 107 0.84 -5.49 10.66
C VAL A 107 1.37 -5.77 12.06
N ALA A 108 0.66 -5.30 13.07
CA ALA A 108 0.97 -5.62 14.46
C ALA A 108 0.21 -6.88 14.90
N HIS A 109 0.90 -7.71 15.68
CA HIS A 109 0.34 -8.87 16.36
C HIS A 109 0.55 -8.74 17.87
N ASN A 110 -0.24 -9.48 18.65
CA ASN A 110 -0.09 -9.52 20.10
C ASN A 110 1.27 -10.07 20.55
N ASP A 111 1.99 -10.77 19.67
CA ASP A 111 3.30 -11.37 19.90
C ASP A 111 4.41 -10.70 19.07
N GLY A 112 4.15 -9.63 18.31
CA GLY A 112 5.17 -9.02 17.45
C GLY A 112 4.60 -8.25 16.26
N PHE A 113 5.26 -8.31 15.10
CA PHE A 113 4.82 -7.61 13.89
C PHE A 113 5.23 -8.35 12.61
N ALA A 114 4.55 -8.06 11.52
CA ALA A 114 4.95 -8.40 10.16
C ALA A 114 5.23 -7.11 9.36
N LEU A 115 6.27 -7.11 8.54
CA LEU A 115 6.74 -5.95 7.78
C LEU A 115 6.85 -6.31 6.30
N LEU A 116 6.23 -5.50 5.44
CA LEU A 116 6.51 -5.47 4.02
C LEU A 116 7.61 -4.44 3.76
N THR A 117 8.72 -4.89 3.19
CA THR A 117 9.85 -4.06 2.77
C THR A 117 10.38 -4.57 1.43
N ASN A 118 11.45 -3.98 0.94
CA ASN A 118 12.17 -4.41 -0.26
C ASN A 118 13.67 -4.46 0.05
N GLU A 119 14.35 -5.45 -0.50
CA GLU A 119 15.79 -5.60 -0.31
C GLU A 119 16.43 -6.33 -1.49
N ALA A 120 17.75 -6.25 -1.61
CA ALA A 120 18.47 -7.02 -2.61
C ALA A 120 18.38 -8.53 -2.31
N LEU A 121 18.20 -9.34 -3.36
CA LEU A 121 18.35 -10.79 -3.27
C LEU A 121 19.77 -11.16 -2.79
N PRO A 122 19.95 -12.31 -2.10
CA PRO A 122 21.26 -12.77 -1.68
C PRO A 122 22.25 -12.85 -2.85
N SER A 123 23.51 -12.48 -2.60
CA SER A 123 24.56 -12.59 -3.60
C SER A 123 24.67 -14.01 -4.16
N GLY A 124 24.80 -14.12 -5.48
CA GLY A 124 24.85 -15.40 -6.19
C GLY A 124 23.48 -16.00 -6.55
N THR A 125 22.38 -15.32 -6.23
CA THR A 125 21.05 -15.73 -6.69
C THR A 125 20.98 -15.66 -8.23
N ALA A 126 20.66 -16.78 -8.87
CA ALA A 126 20.50 -16.85 -10.32
C ALA A 126 19.28 -16.03 -10.76
N ASN A 127 19.37 -15.33 -11.89
CA ASN A 127 18.32 -14.45 -12.43
C ASN A 127 17.89 -13.33 -11.46
N ALA A 128 18.75 -12.92 -10.53
CA ALA A 128 18.51 -11.74 -9.72
C ALA A 128 18.49 -10.46 -10.60
N PRO A 129 17.72 -9.43 -10.20
CA PRO A 129 17.75 -8.13 -10.85
C PRO A 129 19.18 -7.57 -10.95
N ALA A 130 19.47 -6.85 -12.04
CA ALA A 130 20.76 -6.19 -12.21
C ALA A 130 21.01 -5.15 -11.11
N GLY A 131 22.30 -4.94 -10.78
CA GLY A 131 22.71 -3.88 -9.86
C GLY A 131 22.24 -4.05 -8.41
N SER A 132 21.79 -5.23 -8.00
CA SER A 132 21.16 -5.46 -6.69
C SER A 132 19.86 -4.66 -6.50
N THR A 133 19.14 -4.41 -7.60
CA THR A 133 17.80 -3.79 -7.53
C THR A 133 16.92 -4.60 -6.58
N PRO A 134 16.28 -3.97 -5.58
CA PRO A 134 15.60 -4.70 -4.53
C PRO A 134 14.30 -5.33 -5.03
N VAL A 135 13.92 -6.44 -4.38
CA VAL A 135 12.67 -7.16 -4.60
C VAL A 135 11.79 -7.07 -3.33
N PRO A 136 10.47 -7.20 -3.44
CA PRO A 136 9.59 -7.09 -2.28
C PRO A 136 9.73 -8.33 -1.40
N VAL A 137 9.63 -8.14 -0.09
CA VAL A 137 9.83 -9.18 0.91
C VAL A 137 8.94 -8.94 2.13
N LEU A 138 8.36 -10.01 2.65
CA LEU A 138 7.62 -10.02 3.90
C LEU A 138 8.48 -10.63 5.01
N TYR A 139 8.63 -9.87 6.10
CA TYR A 139 9.23 -10.34 7.35
C TYR A 139 8.15 -10.59 8.40
N ARG A 140 8.39 -11.55 9.28
CA ARG A 140 7.66 -11.71 10.53
C ARG A 140 8.63 -11.78 11.70
N TYR A 141 8.36 -10.99 12.72
CA TYR A 141 9.10 -10.98 13.98
C TYR A 141 8.17 -11.33 15.14
N THR A 142 8.43 -12.43 15.85
CA THR A 142 7.71 -12.81 17.07
C THR A 142 8.65 -12.62 18.27
N GLU A 143 8.18 -11.88 19.27
CA GLU A 143 8.89 -11.59 20.51
C GLU A 143 10.32 -11.06 20.28
N GLY A 144 10.49 -10.24 19.23
CA GLY A 144 11.76 -9.62 18.86
C GLY A 144 12.65 -10.44 17.91
N GLU A 145 12.28 -11.69 17.62
CA GLU A 145 13.06 -12.60 16.78
C GLU A 145 12.39 -12.83 15.42
N GLN A 146 13.19 -12.88 14.35
CA GLN A 146 12.67 -13.17 13.01
C GLN A 146 12.18 -14.63 12.94
N THR A 147 10.88 -14.83 12.70
CA THR A 147 10.30 -16.17 12.55
C THR A 147 10.21 -16.63 11.11
N PHE A 148 9.95 -15.71 10.16
CA PHE A 148 10.10 -16.01 8.74
C PHE A 148 10.47 -14.77 7.92
N ARG A 149 10.94 -15.04 6.72
CA ARG A 149 11.24 -14.08 5.66
C ARG A 149 10.88 -14.70 4.32
N THR A 150 10.06 -14.02 3.53
CA THR A 150 9.50 -14.55 2.28
C THR A 150 9.59 -13.51 1.18
N PHE A 151 10.37 -13.80 0.14
CA PHE A 151 10.41 -12.96 -1.05
C PHE A 151 9.10 -13.06 -1.83
N LEU A 152 8.63 -11.91 -2.31
CA LEU A 152 7.36 -11.72 -3.01
C LEU A 152 7.55 -11.33 -4.48
N GLY A 153 8.80 -11.33 -4.94
CA GLY A 153 9.19 -11.08 -6.33
C GLY A 153 10.55 -11.71 -6.63
N GLY A 154 11.01 -11.54 -7.87
CA GLY A 154 12.21 -12.18 -8.38
C GLY A 154 12.07 -13.68 -8.64
N PRO A 155 13.19 -14.43 -8.74
CA PRO A 155 13.20 -15.84 -9.11
C PRO A 155 12.36 -16.71 -8.16
N GLY A 156 11.63 -17.66 -8.72
CA GLY A 156 10.70 -18.53 -7.99
C GLY A 156 9.34 -17.90 -7.65
N VAL A 157 9.09 -16.65 -8.04
CA VAL A 157 7.80 -15.97 -7.84
C VAL A 157 7.21 -15.60 -9.20
N HIS A 158 6.14 -16.31 -9.59
CA HIS A 158 5.42 -16.12 -10.86
C HIS A 158 6.29 -16.06 -12.12
N GLU A 159 7.33 -16.91 -12.19
CA GLU A 159 8.32 -16.85 -13.29
C GLU A 159 7.72 -16.98 -14.70
N SER A 160 6.54 -17.59 -14.83
CA SER A 160 5.81 -17.69 -16.11
C SER A 160 5.35 -16.35 -16.65
N ASP A 161 5.11 -15.38 -15.77
CA ASP A 161 4.52 -14.09 -16.11
C ASP A 161 5.61 -13.04 -16.36
N GLY A 162 6.84 -13.33 -15.92
CA GLY A 162 7.97 -12.40 -15.87
C GLY A 162 8.57 -12.40 -14.48
N LEU A 163 9.77 -11.84 -14.34
CA LEU A 163 10.38 -11.62 -13.04
C LEU A 163 10.31 -10.14 -12.70
N SER A 164 9.87 -9.86 -11.47
CA SER A 164 9.59 -8.50 -11.02
C SER A 164 10.49 -8.08 -9.86
N ALA A 165 10.88 -6.81 -9.86
CA ALA A 165 11.57 -6.12 -8.77
C ALA A 165 10.68 -4.99 -8.23
N SER A 166 11.09 -4.37 -7.12
CA SER A 166 10.38 -3.22 -6.53
C SER A 166 11.40 -2.19 -6.03
N PRO A 167 12.07 -1.45 -6.94
CA PRO A 167 13.05 -0.43 -6.57
C PRO A 167 12.46 0.69 -5.69
N ASP A 168 11.19 1.01 -5.93
CA ASP A 168 10.36 1.94 -5.17
C ASP A 168 9.19 1.12 -4.64
N LEU A 169 9.05 0.96 -3.32
CA LEU A 169 8.05 0.08 -2.73
C LEU A 169 6.86 0.86 -2.18
N ASN A 170 6.00 1.30 -3.09
CA ASN A 170 4.64 1.66 -2.75
C ASN A 170 3.81 0.38 -2.59
N GLY A 171 3.26 0.12 -1.40
CA GLY A 171 2.45 -1.07 -1.18
C GLY A 171 1.55 -1.00 0.02
N ASP A 172 1.01 -2.13 0.42
CA ASP A 172 0.20 -2.26 1.61
C ASP A 172 0.24 -3.71 2.10
N LEU A 173 0.13 -3.89 3.40
CA LEU A 173 0.21 -5.19 4.06
C LEU A 173 -0.94 -5.33 5.04
N VAL A 174 -1.73 -6.37 4.84
CA VAL A 174 -2.86 -6.69 5.71
C VAL A 174 -2.80 -8.15 6.14
N TYR A 175 -3.46 -8.47 7.25
CA TYR A 175 -3.55 -9.83 7.76
C TYR A 175 -5.00 -10.17 8.10
N SER A 176 -5.44 -11.33 7.63
CA SER A 176 -6.72 -11.91 8.02
C SER A 176 -6.48 -13.14 8.87
N GLU A 177 -6.89 -13.08 10.14
CA GLU A 177 -6.87 -14.24 11.02
C GLU A 177 -7.78 -15.35 10.49
N GLN A 178 -8.96 -14.98 9.97
CA GLN A 178 -9.94 -15.92 9.44
C GLN A 178 -9.44 -16.62 8.17
N ALA A 179 -8.81 -15.88 7.25
CA ALA A 179 -8.21 -16.49 6.07
C ALA A 179 -6.89 -17.24 6.39
N GLY A 180 -6.24 -16.91 7.51
CA GLY A 180 -4.92 -17.42 7.87
C GLY A 180 -3.82 -16.94 6.93
N LEU A 181 -3.98 -15.74 6.37
CA LEU A 181 -3.13 -15.20 5.31
C LEU A 181 -2.74 -13.74 5.59
N TYR A 182 -1.48 -13.44 5.31
CA TYR A 182 -1.06 -12.09 4.95
C TYR A 182 -1.38 -11.89 3.48
N GLY A 183 -1.90 -10.71 3.15
CA GLY A 183 -1.92 -10.22 1.78
C GLY A 183 -0.97 -9.04 1.69
N ALA A 184 -0.13 -9.03 0.65
CA ALA A 184 0.74 -7.92 0.31
C ALA A 184 0.38 -7.43 -1.10
N TYR A 185 0.12 -6.14 -1.25
CA TYR A 185 -0.16 -5.52 -2.54
C TYR A 185 0.83 -4.40 -2.77
N PHE A 186 1.63 -4.45 -3.83
CA PHE A 186 2.74 -3.54 -4.02
C PHE A 186 3.04 -3.28 -5.49
N VAL A 187 3.70 -2.15 -5.77
CA VAL A 187 4.18 -1.79 -7.10
C VAL A 187 5.40 -2.62 -7.49
N VAL A 188 5.53 -2.89 -8.78
CA VAL A 188 6.63 -3.66 -9.36
C VAL A 188 7.18 -3.04 -10.63
N THR A 189 8.40 -3.44 -10.98
CA THR A 189 9.00 -3.26 -12.31
C THR A 189 9.46 -4.61 -12.81
N ASP A 190 8.96 -5.03 -13.96
CA ASP A 190 9.38 -6.29 -14.56
C ASP A 190 10.74 -6.13 -15.24
N TYR A 191 11.65 -7.05 -14.94
CA TYR A 191 13.00 -7.09 -15.51
C TYR A 191 13.21 -8.30 -16.42
N SER A 192 12.15 -9.07 -16.68
CA SER A 192 12.08 -10.09 -17.73
C SER A 192 10.61 -10.39 -18.09
N GLY A 193 10.38 -11.13 -19.16
CA GLY A 193 9.04 -11.53 -19.57
C GLY A 193 8.38 -10.53 -20.52
N TRP A 194 7.06 -10.66 -20.73
CA TRP A 194 6.33 -9.85 -21.72
C TRP A 194 6.22 -8.38 -21.33
N ALA A 195 6.35 -8.07 -20.04
CA ALA A 195 6.29 -6.74 -19.48
C ALA A 195 7.67 -6.19 -19.07
N GLU A 196 8.76 -6.81 -19.53
CA GLU A 196 10.12 -6.32 -19.25
C GLU A 196 10.26 -4.82 -19.55
N GLY A 197 10.71 -4.05 -18.56
CA GLY A 197 10.87 -2.60 -18.63
C GLY A 197 9.59 -1.80 -18.32
N HIS A 198 8.48 -2.46 -18.00
CA HIS A 198 7.24 -1.82 -17.60
C HIS A 198 7.00 -1.88 -16.09
N PHE A 199 6.21 -0.92 -15.61
CA PHE A 199 5.85 -0.79 -14.20
C PHE A 199 4.42 -1.20 -13.97
N GLY A 200 4.20 -1.75 -12.79
CA GLY A 200 2.95 -2.32 -12.43
C GLY A 200 2.71 -2.54 -10.96
N ASP A 201 1.85 -3.51 -10.68
CA ASP A 201 1.57 -3.94 -9.33
C ASP A 201 1.30 -5.45 -9.26
N SER A 202 1.41 -5.96 -8.03
CA SER A 202 1.41 -7.39 -7.74
C SER A 202 0.74 -7.64 -6.40
N VAL A 203 -0.15 -8.62 -6.35
CA VAL A 203 -0.82 -9.08 -5.13
C VAL A 203 -0.32 -10.47 -4.78
N GLN A 204 0.25 -10.62 -3.60
CA GLN A 204 0.81 -11.88 -3.09
C GLN A 204 0.20 -12.25 -1.75
N TYR A 205 0.00 -13.55 -1.53
CA TYR A 205 -0.53 -14.08 -0.29
C TYR A 205 0.46 -15.04 0.38
N VAL A 206 0.68 -14.85 1.68
CA VAL A 206 1.63 -15.65 2.48
C VAL A 206 0.89 -16.23 3.67
N SER A 207 1.04 -17.54 3.94
CA SER A 207 0.45 -18.11 5.16
C SER A 207 1.20 -17.71 6.43
N THR A 208 0.56 -17.94 7.57
CA THR A 208 1.11 -17.68 8.91
C THR A 208 2.46 -18.34 9.20
N ASN A 209 2.82 -19.41 8.48
CA ASN A 209 4.12 -20.07 8.57
C ASN A 209 5.19 -19.53 7.58
N GLY A 210 4.89 -18.44 6.85
CA GLY A 210 5.80 -17.83 5.87
C GLY A 210 5.78 -18.45 4.47
N SER A 211 4.91 -19.42 4.18
CA SER A 211 4.84 -20.01 2.83
C SER A 211 4.07 -19.10 1.86
N LEU A 212 4.71 -18.67 0.77
CA LEU A 212 4.04 -18.01 -0.36
C LEU A 212 3.02 -18.97 -0.97
N LYS A 213 1.81 -18.47 -1.24
CA LYS A 213 0.72 -19.26 -1.82
C LYS A 213 0.59 -19.00 -3.30
N THR A 214 0.52 -20.08 -4.07
CA THR A 214 0.11 -20.04 -5.48
C THR A 214 -1.41 -20.09 -5.54
N LEU A 215 -2.03 -18.93 -5.57
CA LEU A 215 -3.48 -18.77 -5.65
C LEU A 215 -3.84 -18.12 -6.99
N PRO A 216 -4.98 -18.48 -7.60
CA PRO A 216 -5.46 -17.76 -8.79
C PRO A 216 -5.76 -16.29 -8.47
N GLU A 217 -6.04 -15.93 -7.22
CA GLU A 217 -6.26 -14.57 -6.76
C GLU A 217 -4.97 -13.75 -6.61
N SER A 218 -3.79 -14.38 -6.66
CA SER A 218 -2.52 -13.65 -6.75
C SER A 218 -2.37 -13.03 -8.14
N SER A 219 -1.56 -11.98 -8.26
CA SER A 219 -1.18 -11.39 -9.54
C SER A 219 0.30 -11.05 -9.54
N ALA A 220 1.01 -11.36 -10.63
CA ALA A 220 2.37 -10.85 -10.86
C ALA A 220 2.35 -9.46 -11.47
N TRP A 221 1.27 -9.14 -12.19
CA TRP A 221 1.12 -7.89 -12.93
C TRP A 221 -0.37 -7.51 -13.13
N GLY A 222 -0.90 -6.47 -12.44
CA GLY A 222 -2.19 -5.81 -12.67
C GLY A 222 -2.22 -4.37 -13.26
N CYS A 223 -2.33 -3.33 -12.43
CA CYS A 223 -2.62 -1.94 -12.85
C CYS A 223 -1.39 -1.13 -13.31
N SER A 224 -1.45 -0.57 -14.54
CA SER A 224 -0.36 0.22 -15.16
C SER A 224 0.21 1.30 -14.27
N HIS A 225 1.51 1.23 -13.98
CA HIS A 225 2.25 2.26 -13.24
C HIS A 225 1.49 2.73 -11.99
N ASN A 226 1.04 1.77 -11.18
CA ASN A 226 0.19 2.07 -10.03
C ASN A 226 0.83 3.13 -9.12
N THR A 227 0.08 4.20 -8.87
CA THR A 227 0.47 5.41 -8.15
C THR A 227 -0.17 5.51 -6.77
N GLY A 228 -1.05 4.58 -6.43
CA GLY A 228 -1.81 4.56 -5.19
C GLY A 228 -2.46 3.19 -4.97
N ILE A 229 -2.11 2.56 -3.85
CA ILE A 229 -2.64 1.27 -3.44
C ILE A 229 -3.48 1.49 -2.19
N ALA A 230 -4.67 0.91 -2.18
CA ALA A 230 -5.41 0.68 -0.94
C ALA A 230 -5.81 -0.80 -0.88
N PHE A 231 -5.52 -1.41 0.26
CA PHE A 231 -5.72 -2.83 0.48
C PHE A 231 -6.35 -3.08 1.85
N GLU A 232 -7.27 -4.02 1.94
CA GLU A 232 -7.94 -4.36 3.19
C GLU A 232 -8.21 -5.86 3.27
N ALA A 233 -7.99 -6.42 4.46
CA ALA A 233 -8.18 -7.84 4.70
C ALA A 233 -9.65 -8.25 4.56
N ALA A 234 -9.86 -9.45 4.03
CA ALA A 234 -11.16 -10.10 3.96
C ALA A 234 -11.11 -11.48 4.62
N ASP A 235 -12.26 -12.10 4.83
CA ASP A 235 -12.35 -13.42 5.48
C ASP A 235 -11.83 -14.56 4.59
N ALA A 236 -11.67 -14.30 3.29
CA ALA A 236 -11.06 -15.16 2.30
C ALA A 236 -10.47 -14.31 1.16
N VAL A 237 -9.64 -14.91 0.31
CA VAL A 237 -9.18 -14.27 -0.93
C VAL A 237 -10.31 -14.17 -1.97
N PRO A 238 -10.27 -13.20 -2.89
CA PRO A 238 -9.33 -12.07 -2.93
C PRO A 238 -9.64 -11.04 -1.83
N PHE A 239 -8.59 -10.46 -1.26
CA PHE A 239 -8.72 -9.32 -0.36
C PHE A 239 -9.12 -8.07 -1.13
N ALA A 240 -9.81 -7.15 -0.47
CA ALA A 240 -10.32 -5.95 -1.11
C ALA A 240 -9.15 -5.05 -1.52
N SER A 241 -9.03 -4.77 -2.80
CA SER A 241 -7.95 -3.98 -3.39
C SER A 241 -8.48 -2.90 -4.32
N ILE A 242 -7.80 -1.75 -4.29
CA ILE A 242 -8.03 -0.60 -5.16
C ILE A 242 -6.68 -0.11 -5.67
N CYS A 243 -6.64 0.28 -6.94
CA CYS A 243 -5.45 0.79 -7.60
C CYS A 243 -5.72 2.14 -8.28
N ALA A 244 -4.71 3.01 -8.31
CA ALA A 244 -4.71 4.24 -9.09
C ALA A 244 -3.66 4.15 -10.19
N GLU A 245 -4.08 3.97 -11.43
CA GLU A 245 -3.18 3.72 -12.56
C GLU A 245 -2.82 5.02 -13.31
N ASP A 246 -1.77 5.06 -14.12
CA ASP A 246 -1.24 6.32 -14.69
C ASP A 246 -1.94 6.83 -15.97
N GLN A 247 -2.99 6.16 -16.43
CA GLN A 247 -3.83 6.55 -17.57
C GLN A 247 -5.01 7.46 -17.19
N GLY A 248 -5.29 7.53 -15.90
CA GLY A 248 -6.14 8.54 -15.31
C GLY A 248 -7.35 8.02 -14.55
N ASP A 249 -7.32 6.79 -14.04
CA ASP A 249 -8.44 6.12 -13.41
C ASP A 249 -8.07 5.48 -12.05
N ILE A 250 -9.08 5.42 -11.17
CA ILE A 250 -9.07 4.61 -9.94
C ILE A 250 -9.98 3.41 -10.16
N TRP A 251 -9.46 2.20 -9.92
CA TRP A 251 -10.17 0.95 -10.15
C TRP A 251 -10.36 0.14 -8.87
N LEU A 252 -11.54 -0.45 -8.73
CA LEU A 252 -11.72 -1.58 -7.82
C LEU A 252 -10.99 -2.79 -8.42
N ASN A 253 -9.88 -3.16 -7.80
CA ASN A 253 -8.91 -4.12 -8.33
C ASN A 253 -9.10 -5.57 -7.82
N THR A 254 -10.11 -5.80 -6.96
CA THR A 254 -10.24 -7.03 -6.15
C THR A 254 -10.35 -8.31 -6.99
N ASN A 255 -11.27 -8.35 -7.96
CA ASN A 255 -11.51 -9.57 -8.76
C ASN A 255 -10.74 -9.58 -10.07
N ASN A 256 -10.66 -8.43 -10.73
CA ASN A 256 -10.02 -8.34 -12.04
C ASN A 256 -8.49 -8.27 -11.95
N ARG A 257 -7.95 -7.81 -10.80
CA ARG A 257 -6.51 -7.66 -10.59
C ARG A 257 -5.84 -6.87 -11.72
N GLY A 258 -6.56 -5.95 -12.34
CA GLY A 258 -6.06 -5.01 -13.33
C GLY A 258 -7.03 -3.85 -13.56
N MET A 259 -6.73 -3.09 -14.61
CA MET A 259 -7.39 -1.83 -14.97
C MET A 259 -8.23 -1.95 -16.26
N ASP A 260 -9.08 -2.98 -16.33
CA ASP A 260 -9.85 -3.28 -17.56
C ASP A 260 -11.36 -2.97 -17.43
N LEU A 261 -12.03 -2.78 -18.57
CA LEU A 261 -13.46 -2.40 -18.63
C LEU A 261 -14.44 -3.46 -18.11
N SER A 262 -14.02 -4.71 -17.89
CA SER A 262 -14.84 -5.70 -17.19
C SER A 262 -14.81 -5.50 -15.67
N GLY A 263 -13.90 -4.66 -15.18
CA GLY A 263 -13.80 -4.24 -13.78
C GLY A 263 -14.70 -3.05 -13.46
N VAL A 264 -14.59 -2.56 -12.23
CA VAL A 264 -15.35 -1.38 -11.77
C VAL A 264 -14.41 -0.20 -11.63
N LYS A 265 -14.60 0.79 -12.50
CA LYS A 265 -14.00 2.11 -12.30
C LYS A 265 -14.71 2.86 -11.17
N ILE A 266 -13.93 3.37 -10.22
CA ILE A 266 -14.40 4.18 -9.09
C ILE A 266 -14.44 5.67 -9.47
N SER A 267 -13.35 6.19 -10.05
CA SER A 267 -13.22 7.61 -10.40
C SER A 267 -12.25 7.81 -11.55
N ASN A 268 -12.35 8.95 -12.23
CA ASN A 268 -11.25 9.47 -13.03
C ASN A 268 -10.39 10.36 -12.13
N GLU A 269 -9.07 10.30 -12.26
CA GLU A 269 -8.09 11.18 -11.61
C GLU A 269 -6.91 11.35 -12.56
N ASN A 270 -6.34 12.56 -12.73
CA ASN A 270 -5.12 12.67 -13.54
C ASN A 270 -3.90 12.28 -12.70
N THR A 271 -3.72 10.97 -12.61
CA THR A 271 -2.63 10.26 -11.98
C THR A 271 -1.46 10.18 -12.95
N THR A 272 -0.27 10.47 -12.46
CA THR A 272 0.99 10.30 -13.17
C THR A 272 1.91 9.60 -12.19
N ASN A 273 2.67 8.58 -12.61
CA ASN A 273 3.59 7.92 -11.70
C ASN A 273 4.53 8.93 -11.02
N GLY A 274 4.64 8.85 -9.68
CA GLY A 274 5.41 9.80 -8.87
C GLY A 274 4.90 11.25 -8.88
N ALA A 275 3.69 11.53 -9.41
CA ALA A 275 3.15 12.89 -9.48
C ALA A 275 1.60 12.96 -9.46
N GLY A 276 0.90 11.86 -9.21
CA GLY A 276 -0.57 11.73 -9.37
C GLY A 276 -1.42 12.42 -8.31
N GLY A 277 -0.85 13.31 -7.49
CA GLY A 277 -1.56 13.94 -6.39
C GLY A 277 -1.80 13.04 -5.18
N GLU A 278 -1.22 11.84 -5.18
CA GLU A 278 -1.18 10.92 -4.03
C GLU A 278 -2.58 10.55 -3.51
N SER A 279 -3.46 10.11 -4.41
CA SER A 279 -4.88 9.88 -4.09
C SER A 279 -5.09 8.95 -2.90
N MET A 280 -4.26 7.91 -2.77
CA MET A 280 -4.32 6.95 -1.66
C MET A 280 -3.17 7.17 -0.66
N GLY A 281 -2.78 8.44 -0.46
CA GLY A 281 -1.58 8.78 0.30
C GLY A 281 -0.29 8.61 -0.52
N GLY A 282 -0.38 8.27 -1.81
CA GLY A 282 0.78 8.17 -2.72
C GLY A 282 1.80 7.13 -2.30
N MET A 283 3.05 7.32 -2.72
CA MET A 283 4.18 6.51 -2.22
C MET A 283 4.51 6.82 -0.76
N SER A 284 3.66 7.60 -0.08
CA SER A 284 3.83 8.11 1.26
C SER A 284 2.74 7.70 2.25
N GLY A 285 1.74 6.94 1.80
CA GLY A 285 0.57 6.57 2.60
C GLY A 285 0.97 5.72 3.79
N SER A 286 0.86 6.26 5.01
CA SER A 286 1.19 5.51 6.22
C SER A 286 0.13 4.45 6.56
N TYR A 287 -1.03 4.50 5.90
CA TYR A 287 -2.19 3.64 6.11
C TYR A 287 -2.99 3.45 4.81
N SER A 288 -3.64 2.30 4.66
CA SER A 288 -4.68 2.09 3.66
C SER A 288 -5.81 3.09 3.86
N ASN A 289 -6.26 3.77 2.80
CA ASN A 289 -7.47 4.58 2.86
C ASN A 289 -8.75 3.77 2.57
N LEU A 290 -8.64 2.45 2.58
CA LEU A 290 -9.72 1.48 2.47
C LEU A 290 -9.87 0.77 3.83
N ALA A 291 -11.08 0.78 4.38
CA ALA A 291 -11.38 0.13 5.65
C ALA A 291 -12.64 -0.72 5.54
N ARG A 292 -12.62 -1.92 6.12
CA ARG A 292 -13.81 -2.77 6.22
C ARG A 292 -14.68 -2.32 7.38
N PHE A 293 -16.00 -2.29 7.19
CA PHE A 293 -16.93 -2.08 8.30
C PHE A 293 -16.89 -3.30 9.25
N GLN A 294 -16.84 -3.04 10.55
CA GLN A 294 -16.75 -4.12 11.54
C GLN A 294 -17.97 -5.05 11.46
N GLY A 295 -17.72 -6.34 11.27
CA GLY A 295 -18.75 -7.38 11.20
C GLY A 295 -19.57 -7.40 9.90
N GLU A 296 -19.14 -6.66 8.87
CA GLU A 296 -19.87 -6.52 7.61
C GLU A 296 -18.95 -6.83 6.41
N ASP A 297 -19.54 -7.22 5.28
CA ASP A 297 -18.83 -7.42 4.00
C ASP A 297 -18.82 -6.15 3.13
N SER A 298 -18.86 -4.99 3.77
CA SER A 298 -18.85 -3.69 3.12
C SER A 298 -17.62 -2.89 3.55
N TYR A 299 -17.20 -1.99 2.67
CA TYR A 299 -15.97 -1.22 2.85
C TYR A 299 -16.26 0.27 2.65
N ILE A 300 -15.49 1.11 3.33
CA ILE A 300 -15.40 2.54 3.07
C ILE A 300 -14.04 2.84 2.46
N PHE A 301 -14.04 3.53 1.34
CA PHE A 301 -12.84 4.01 0.68
C PHE A 301 -12.88 5.53 0.61
N SER A 302 -11.76 6.16 0.95
CA SER A 302 -11.57 7.61 0.80
C SER A 302 -10.28 7.88 0.05
N TRP A 303 -10.24 8.98 -0.71
CA TRP A 303 -9.04 9.38 -1.42
C TRP A 303 -8.96 10.89 -1.53
N VAL A 304 -7.74 11.40 -1.68
CA VAL A 304 -7.48 12.79 -1.99
C VAL A 304 -7.63 12.97 -3.50
N SER A 305 -8.45 13.93 -3.92
CA SER A 305 -8.69 14.22 -5.33
C SER A 305 -8.27 15.64 -5.66
N ARG A 306 -7.60 15.81 -6.80
CA ARG A 306 -7.42 17.14 -7.41
C ARG A 306 -8.58 17.53 -8.30
N GLY A 307 -9.54 16.63 -8.47
CA GLY A 307 -10.67 16.69 -9.38
C GLY A 307 -10.26 16.35 -10.81
N ALA A 308 -11.09 15.57 -11.49
CA ALA A 308 -10.99 15.35 -12.93
C ALA A 308 -11.91 16.32 -13.70
N VAL A 309 -11.37 16.97 -14.72
CA VAL A 309 -12.12 17.81 -15.66
C VAL A 309 -11.78 17.42 -17.09
N ASP A 310 -12.64 17.87 -18.03
CA ASP A 310 -12.42 17.73 -19.47
C ASP A 310 -12.10 16.28 -19.89
N LEU A 311 -13.02 15.35 -19.61
CA LEU A 311 -12.84 13.94 -19.97
C LEU A 311 -12.74 13.77 -21.48
N TYR A 312 -11.73 13.03 -21.94
CA TYR A 312 -11.50 12.69 -23.34
C TYR A 312 -11.12 11.22 -23.50
N GLU A 313 -11.25 10.66 -24.71
CA GLU A 313 -10.92 9.26 -24.98
C GLU A 313 -9.42 9.01 -24.78
N ASN A 314 -9.08 7.95 -24.04
CA ASN A 314 -7.73 7.43 -24.02
C ASN A 314 -7.49 6.60 -25.30
N THR A 315 -6.90 7.22 -26.31
CA THR A 315 -6.69 6.57 -27.61
C THR A 315 -5.66 5.44 -27.57
N TRP A 316 -4.81 5.37 -26.55
CA TRP A 316 -3.82 4.30 -26.40
C TRP A 316 -4.47 3.01 -25.89
N MET A 317 -5.32 3.11 -24.87
CA MET A 317 -6.09 1.96 -24.37
C MET A 317 -7.29 1.61 -25.25
N GLY A 318 -7.80 2.60 -25.99
CA GLY A 318 -8.88 2.44 -26.94
C GLY A 318 -10.27 2.71 -26.35
N LYS A 319 -11.29 2.31 -27.11
CA LYS A 319 -12.68 2.68 -26.86
C LYS A 319 -13.17 2.25 -25.48
N GLY A 320 -13.69 3.21 -24.72
CA GLY A 320 -14.29 3.00 -23.40
C GLY A 320 -13.39 3.47 -22.26
N TYR A 321 -12.09 3.59 -22.50
CA TYR A 321 -11.15 4.23 -21.59
C TYR A 321 -11.14 5.73 -21.80
N VAL A 322 -11.03 6.49 -20.71
CA VAL A 322 -11.01 7.95 -20.73
C VAL A 322 -9.84 8.45 -19.93
N SER A 323 -9.30 9.59 -20.34
CA SER A 323 -8.32 10.35 -19.57
C SER A 323 -8.96 11.67 -19.14
N SER A 324 -8.31 12.35 -18.20
CA SER A 324 -8.80 13.61 -17.64
C SER A 324 -7.66 14.60 -17.40
N TYR A 325 -7.99 15.88 -17.28
CA TYR A 325 -7.09 16.88 -16.70
C TYR A 325 -7.38 17.08 -15.21
N ASN A 326 -6.35 17.47 -14.45
CA ASN A 326 -6.55 17.92 -13.08
C ASN A 326 -7.35 19.23 -13.07
N ARG A 327 -8.37 19.31 -12.20
CA ARG A 327 -9.08 20.56 -11.93
C ARG A 327 -8.18 21.59 -11.26
N THR A 328 -7.21 21.15 -10.46
CA THR A 328 -6.22 22.01 -9.78
C THR A 328 -4.79 21.53 -10.00
N ASN A 329 -3.86 22.44 -10.36
CA ASN A 329 -2.48 22.13 -10.73
C ASN A 329 -1.43 22.86 -9.86
N GLY A 330 -1.48 22.68 -8.55
CA GLY A 330 -0.49 23.22 -7.62
C GLY A 330 0.70 22.28 -7.34
N ARG A 331 1.27 21.63 -8.37
CA ARG A 331 2.46 20.77 -8.20
C ARG A 331 3.70 21.62 -7.94
#